data_AF-A0A1G3V355-F1
#
_entry.id   AF-A0A1G3V355-F1
#
_cell.length_a   1.000
_cell.length_b   1.000
_cell.length_c   1.000
_cell.angle_alpha   90.00
_cell.angle_beta   90.00
_cell.angle_gamma   90.00
#
_symmetry.space_group_name_H-M   'P 1'
#
loop_
_entity.id
_entity.type
_entity.pdbx_description
1 polymer ?
#
loop_
_entity_poly.entity_id
_entity_poly.type
_entity_poly.pdbx_seq_one_letter_code
_entity_poly.pdbx_strand_id
1 'polypeptide(L)' 'MTINFQCKKCRKEFDCDVGKIGLNEKTMRPNFEKPILCPMCGARKIDEVLLTELGQSQMTDATWNL' A
#
# COMPACT_ATOMS: atom_id res chain seq x y z
N MET A 1 1.72 5.02 8.62
CA MET A 1 2.14 5.84 7.47
C MET A 1 1.08 5.72 6.39
N THR A 2 0.89 6.76 5.58
CA THR A 2 -0.17 6.76 4.56
C THR A 2 0.40 6.47 3.19
N ILE A 3 -0.16 5.49 2.49
CA ILE A 3 0.14 5.17 1.09
C ILE A 3 -1.12 5.34 0.26
N ASN A 4 -0.98 5.99 -0.90
CA ASN A 4 -2.03 6.14 -1.88
C ASN A 4 -2.09 4.92 -2.82
N PHE A 5 -3.27 4.32 -2.93
CA PHE A 5 -3.52 3.14 -3.73
C PHE A 5 -4.70 3.34 -4.67
N GLN A 6 -4.70 2.62 -5.78
CA GLN A 6 -5.89 2.42 -6.61
C GLN A 6 -6.41 0.99 -6.46
N CYS A 7 -7.69 0.83 -6.13
CA CYS A 7 -8.30 -0.50 -6.05
C CYS A 7 -8.49 -1.09 -7.46
N LYS A 8 -8.00 -2.31 -7.73
CA LYS A 8 -8.22 -2.95 -9.04
C LYS A 8 -9.70 -3.30 -9.29
N LYS A 9 -10.48 -3.53 -8.23
CA LYS A 9 -11.90 -3.90 -8.32
C LYS A 9 -12.81 -2.72 -8.64
N CYS A 10 -12.81 -1.68 -7.80
CA CYS A 10 -13.70 -0.52 -7.97
C CYS A 10 -13.03 0.69 -8.65
N ARG A 11 -11.74 0.59 -9.01
CA ARG A 11 -10.93 1.63 -9.67
C ARG A 11 -10.75 2.94 -8.88
N LYS A 12 -11.31 3.03 -7.67
CA LYS A 12 -11.17 4.18 -6.78
C LYS A 12 -9.73 4.30 -6.25
N GLU A 13 -9.20 5.51 -6.29
CA GLU A 13 -7.99 5.91 -5.59
C GLU A 13 -8.32 6.30 -4.15
N PHE A 14 -7.46 5.91 -3.20
CA PHE A 14 -7.67 6.14 -1.79
C PHE A 14 -6.34 6.13 -1.03
N ASP A 15 -6.28 6.95 0.00
CA ASP A 15 -5.21 6.93 0.99
C ASP A 15 -5.50 5.86 2.04
N CYS A 16 -4.48 5.09 2.40
CA CYS A 16 -4.58 4.04 3.41
C CYS A 16 -3.43 4.15 4.40
N ASP A 17 -3.75 4.21 5.69
CA ASP A 17 -2.74 4.05 6.74
C ASP A 17 -2.35 2.58 6.85
N VAL A 18 -1.13 2.28 6.40
CA VAL A 18 -0.56 0.92 6.40
C VAL A 18 0.33 0.65 7.61
N GLY A 19 0.42 1.59 8.56
CA GLY A 19 1.28 1.46 9.76
C GLY A 19 2.76 1.57 9.43
N LYS A 20 3.59 0.61 9.85
CA LYS A 20 4.98 0.44 9.40
C LYS A 20 5.05 -0.44 8.16
N ILE A 21 6.04 -0.18 7.31
CA ILE A 21 6.41 -1.06 6.19
C ILE A 21 7.65 -1.86 6.57
N GLY A 22 7.58 -3.18 6.40
CA GLY A 22 8.74 -4.05 6.36
C GLY A 22 8.91 -4.66 4.97
N LEU A 23 10.04 -5.33 4.75
CA LEU A 23 10.27 -6.15 3.56
C LEU A 23 10.18 -7.62 3.96
N ASN A 24 9.42 -8.42 3.21
CA ASN A 24 9.46 -9.86 3.35
C ASN A 24 10.67 -10.40 2.58
N GLU A 25 11.73 -10.78 3.29
CA GLU A 25 13.02 -11.23 2.72
C GLU A 25 12.90 -12.42 1.74
N LYS A 26 11.88 -13.27 1.90
CA LYS A 26 11.68 -14.44 1.02
C LYS A 26 11.02 -14.10 -0.30
N THR A 27 10.13 -13.12 -0.29
CA THR A 27 9.31 -12.75 -1.46
C THR A 27 9.74 -11.43 -2.09
N MET A 28 10.60 -10.68 -1.41
CA MET A 28 10.99 -9.31 -1.75
C MET A 28 9.80 -8.36 -1.91
N ARG A 29 8.67 -8.69 -1.27
CA ARG A 29 7.45 -7.87 -1.28
C ARG A 29 7.35 -7.03 0.00
N PRO A 30 6.77 -5.82 -0.08
CA PRO A 30 6.46 -5.06 1.12
C PRO A 30 5.43 -5.80 1.99
N ASN A 31 5.67 -5.79 3.29
CA ASN A 31 4.74 -6.22 4.31
C ASN A 31 4.24 -4.99 5.08
N PHE A 32 2.94 -4.87 5.25
CA PHE A 32 2.31 -3.75 5.93
C PHE A 32 1.85 -4.19 7.33
N GLU A 33 2.07 -3.35 8.34
CA GLU A 33 1.57 -3.60 9.70
C GLU A 33 0.04 -3.61 9.76
N LYS A 34 -0.60 -2.74 8.97
CA LYS A 34 -2.07 -2.65 8.86
C LYS A 34 -2.54 -3.16 7.50
N PRO A 35 -3.74 -3.77 7.43
CA PRO A 35 -4.30 -4.23 6.16
C PRO A 35 -4.64 -3.05 5.24
N ILE A 36 -4.61 -3.29 3.92
CA ILE A 36 -5.04 -2.31 2.93
C ILE A 36 -6.57 -2.31 2.88
N LEU A 37 -7.19 -1.20 3.28
CA LEU A 37 -8.64 -1.07 3.37
C LEU A 37 -9.17 -0.13 2.29
N CYS A 38 -9.77 -0.69 1.24
CA CYS A 38 -10.49 0.11 0.26
C CYS A 38 -11.81 0.59 0.87
N PRO A 39 -12.15 1.89 0.81
CA PRO A 39 -13.38 2.42 1.42
C PRO A 39 -14.67 1.87 0.77
N MET A 40 -14.58 1.31 -0.45
CA MET A 40 -15.73 0.74 -1.16
C MET A 40 -15.78 -0.80 -1.11
N CYS A 41 -14.63 -1.45 -0.99
CA CYS A 41 -14.51 -2.90 -1.14
C CYS A 41 -14.02 -3.61 0.13
N GLY A 42 -13.65 -2.87 1.18
CA GLY A 42 -13.04 -3.41 2.39
C GLY A 42 -11.61 -3.89 2.15
N ALA A 43 -11.19 -4.89 2.93
CA ALA A 43 -9.84 -5.43 2.90
C ALA A 43 -9.41 -5.91 1.51
N ARG A 44 -8.20 -5.52 1.09
CA ARG A 44 -7.55 -5.89 -0.16
C ARG A 44 -6.15 -6.43 0.13
N LYS A 45 -5.69 -7.38 -0.70
CA LYS A 45 -4.29 -7.78 -0.76
C LYS A 45 -3.49 -6.78 -1.62
N ILE A 46 -2.17 -6.76 -1.45
CA ILE A 46 -1.29 -5.91 -2.26
C ILE A 46 -1.45 -6.18 -3.78
N ASP A 47 -1.70 -7.43 -4.17
CA ASP A 47 -1.94 -7.80 -5.57
C ASP A 47 -3.30 -7.31 -6.11
N GLU A 48 -4.22 -6.89 -5.24
CA GLU A 48 -5.56 -6.37 -5.59
C GLU A 48 -5.62 -4.84 -5.65
N VAL A 49 -4.49 -4.18 -5.42
CA VAL A 49 -4.33 -2.73 -5.54
C VAL A 49 -3.16 -2.39 -6.47
N LEU A 50 -3.11 -1.15 -6.92
CA LEU A 50 -1.98 -0.55 -7.62
C LEU A 50 -1.43 0.59 -6.75
N LEU A 51 -0.12 0.77 -6.76
CA LEU A 51 0.49 2.00 -6.25
C LEU A 51 0.28 3.08 -7.31
N THR A 52 -0.37 4.18 -6.93
CA THR A 52 -0.42 5.38 -7.78
C THR A 52 0.97 6.02 -7.83
N GLU A 53 1.16 7.03 -8.67
CA GLU A 53 2.43 7.78 -8.69
C GLU A 53 2.75 8.36 -7.30
N LEU A 54 1.76 8.92 -6.61
CA LEU A 54 1.91 9.39 -5.23
C LEU A 54 2.28 8.24 -4.28
N GLY A 55 1.60 7.09 -4.41
CA GLY A 55 1.90 5.90 -3.62
C GLY A 55 3.34 5.41 -3.80
N GLN A 56 3.86 5.44 -5.03
CA GLN A 56 5.25 5.06 -5.32
C GLN A 56 6.26 6.01 -4.68
N SER A 57 6.02 7.33 -4.74
CA SER A 57 6.85 8.32 -4.04
C SER A 57 6.83 8.11 -2.53
N GLN A 58 5.67 7.89 -1.93
CA GLN A 58 5.54 7.63 -0.49
C GLN A 58 6.24 6.34 -0.05
N MET A 59 6.18 5.28 -0.86
CA MET A 59 6.91 4.03 -0.61
C MET A 59 8.43 4.26 -0.67
N THR A 60 8.88 5.11 -1.61
CA THR A 60 10.29 5.46 -1.74
C THR A 60 10.74 6.22 -0.49
N ASP A 61 10.07 7.32 -0.12
CA ASP A 61 10.39 8.12 1.07
C ASP A 61 10.44 7.29 2.36
N ALA A 62 9.56 6.29 2.48
CA ALA A 62 9.54 5.39 3.62
C ALA A 62 10.71 4.40 3.65
N THR A 63 11.32 4.10 2.50
CA THR A 63 12.47 3.20 2.40
C THR A 63 13.79 3.94 2.63
N TRP A 64 13.88 5.22 2.27
CA TRP A 64 15.09 6.04 2.48
C TRP A 64 15.24 6.56 3.92
N ASN A 65 14.18 6.50 4.73
CA ASN A 65 14.19 6.88 6.15
C ASN A 65 14.21 5.66 7.11
N LEU A 66 14.52 4.46 6.60
CA LEU A 66 14.80 3.24 7.38
C LEU A 66 16.30 3.07 7.60
#